data_AF-I3SRM6-F1
#
_entry.id   AF-I3SRM6-F1
#
_cell.length_a   1.000
_cell.length_b   1.000
_cell.length_c   1.000
_cell.angle_alpha   90.00
_cell.angle_beta   90.00
_cell.angle_gamma   90.00
#
_symmetry.space_group_name_H-M   'P 1'
#
loop_
_entity.id
_entity.type
_entity.pdbx_description
1 polymer ?
#
loop_
_entity_poly.entity_id
_entity_poly.type
_entity_poly.pdbx_seq_one_letter_code
_entity_poly.pdbx_strand_id
1 'polypeptide(L)'
;MRRMNIILIIITVTFSSVRSQTQNLSPRYILENDNDVVSVSSSPLLPQPLMIPLTLIHGAVSKGAVCLDGTLPGYHFHPGSGSGANSWLIQLEGGGWSNTIRSCVFRKTTRRGSSKYMEKQLPFTGILSNKAEQNPDFFNWNRVKVRYCDGASFSGDSQNEAAQLQFRGQKIWLAAMEELMSRGMKNANQALLSGCSAGGLASILHCDEFQSLFPKSTKVKCLSDAGFFLDATDVSGGHTLRNLFGGVVNLQEVQKNLPKSCLSHLDPTSCFFPQNLIDHVQTPLFLLNAAYDAWQFQESLAPHSADPHGSWNNCKSNHANCNSSQIQILQNFRNQMLNDIKGFSTTSQSGLFINSCFAHCQSERQDTWFADDSPLLNNLPIAVAIGNWFFDRQVVKAIDCAYPCDNTCHNLVFK
;
A
#
# COMPACT_ATOMS: atom_id res chain seq x y z
N MET A 1 11.17 -42.97 66.65
CA MET A 1 10.28 -43.90 65.91
C MET A 1 8.84 -43.45 66.03
N ARG A 2 8.33 -42.77 65.00
CA ARG A 2 6.90 -42.65 64.66
C ARG A 2 6.87 -42.23 63.19
N ARG A 3 6.54 -43.18 62.31
CA ARG A 3 6.37 -42.96 60.87
C ARG A 3 5.06 -42.22 60.67
N MET A 4 5.12 -41.03 60.06
CA MET A 4 3.94 -40.28 59.64
C MET A 4 3.77 -40.54 58.14
N ASN A 5 2.77 -41.34 57.78
CA ASN A 5 2.40 -41.61 56.39
C ASN A 5 1.69 -40.36 55.84
N ILE A 6 2.39 -39.61 54.98
CA ILE A 6 1.77 -38.56 54.18
C ILE A 6 1.23 -39.22 52.92
N ILE A 7 -0.10 -39.29 52.83
CA ILE A 7 -0.83 -39.71 51.63
C ILE A 7 -0.75 -38.56 50.63
N LEU A 8 -0.01 -38.77 49.53
CA LEU A 8 0.07 -37.85 48.41
C LEU A 8 -1.19 -38.02 47.54
N ILE A 9 -2.16 -37.11 47.66
CA ILE A 9 -3.28 -37.04 46.72
C ILE A 9 -2.78 -36.33 45.46
N ILE A 10 -2.49 -37.11 44.41
CA ILE A 10 -2.23 -36.58 43.07
C ILE A 10 -3.60 -36.20 42.46
N ILE A 11 -3.93 -34.92 42.48
CA ILE A 11 -5.02 -34.39 41.67
C ILE A 11 -4.49 -34.24 40.25
N THR A 12 -4.82 -35.19 39.37
CA THR A 12 -4.66 -35.04 37.93
C THR A 12 -5.65 -34.00 37.43
N VAL A 13 -5.21 -32.75 37.28
CA VAL A 13 -5.95 -31.73 36.53
C VAL A 13 -5.72 -32.02 35.05
N THR A 14 -6.72 -32.63 34.40
CA THR A 14 -6.79 -32.72 32.94
C THR A 14 -6.98 -31.32 32.37
N PHE A 15 -5.94 -30.76 31.77
CA PHE A 15 -6.05 -29.54 30.96
C PHE A 15 -6.74 -29.87 29.64
N SER A 16 -8.06 -29.65 29.59
CA SER A 16 -8.82 -29.57 28.35
C SER A 16 -8.33 -28.33 27.58
N SER A 17 -7.59 -28.54 26.49
CA SER A 17 -7.18 -27.50 25.56
C SER A 17 -8.41 -26.78 24.98
N VAL A 18 -8.77 -25.62 25.52
CA VAL A 18 -9.67 -24.68 24.83
C VAL A 18 -8.87 -24.01 23.73
N ARG A 19 -9.01 -24.54 22.52
CA ARG A 19 -8.43 -24.02 21.29
C ARG A 19 -9.19 -22.75 20.92
N SER A 20 -8.68 -21.59 21.33
CA SER A 20 -9.13 -20.30 20.81
C SER A 20 -8.84 -20.25 19.30
N GLN A 21 -9.88 -20.44 18.48
CA GLN A 21 -9.81 -20.21 17.05
C GLN A 21 -9.86 -18.70 16.81
N THR A 22 -8.70 -18.07 16.72
CA THR A 22 -8.58 -16.78 16.02
C THR A 22 -8.75 -17.04 14.53
N GLN A 23 -9.96 -16.79 14.02
CA GLN A 23 -10.23 -16.85 12.58
C GLN A 23 -9.47 -15.70 11.89
N ASN A 24 -8.48 -16.09 11.10
CA ASN A 24 -7.78 -15.22 10.16
C ASN A 24 -8.73 -14.84 9.02
N LEU A 25 -9.23 -13.60 9.01
CA LEU A 25 -9.79 -12.99 7.81
C LEU A 25 -8.62 -12.41 6.99
N SER A 26 -7.98 -13.27 6.20
CA SER A 26 -7.27 -12.82 5.00
C SER A 26 -8.30 -12.75 3.86
N PRO A 27 -8.33 -11.69 3.03
CA PRO A 27 -9.13 -11.70 1.81
C PRO A 27 -8.62 -12.84 0.93
N ARG A 28 -9.35 -13.96 0.89
CA ARG A 28 -9.15 -14.99 -0.12
C ARG A 28 -9.59 -14.39 -1.43
N TYR A 29 -8.63 -14.02 -2.27
CA TYR A 29 -8.87 -14.03 -3.71
C TYR A 29 -9.24 -15.47 -4.07
N ILE A 30 -10.51 -15.65 -4.43
CA ILE A 30 -11.04 -16.90 -4.96
C ILE A 30 -10.38 -17.08 -6.33
N LEU A 31 -9.43 -18.02 -6.41
CA LEU A 31 -9.19 -18.76 -7.64
C LEU A 31 -9.99 -20.05 -7.47
N GLU A 32 -11.16 -20.09 -8.11
CA GLU A 32 -11.98 -21.29 -8.24
C GLU A 32 -11.15 -22.40 -8.90
N ASN A 33 -11.13 -23.57 -8.26
CA ASN A 33 -10.78 -24.84 -8.88
C ASN A 33 -12.05 -25.68 -8.87
N ASP A 34 -12.81 -25.63 -9.97
CA ASP A 34 -13.92 -26.53 -10.22
C ASP A 34 -13.41 -27.80 -10.92
N ASN A 35 -13.54 -28.93 -10.23
CA ASN A 35 -13.63 -30.24 -10.87
C ASN A 35 -15.10 -30.58 -10.98
N ASP A 36 -15.76 -30.11 -12.04
CA ASP A 36 -16.96 -30.74 -12.55
C ASP A 36 -17.03 -30.55 -14.07
N VAL A 37 -17.09 -31.67 -14.78
CA VAL A 37 -17.10 -31.74 -16.24
C VAL A 37 -18.47 -31.31 -16.73
N VAL A 38 -18.56 -30.08 -17.25
CA VAL A 38 -19.71 -29.61 -18.04
C VAL A 38 -19.21 -28.98 -19.34
N SER A 39 -19.83 -29.38 -20.43
CA SER A 39 -19.50 -29.08 -21.83
C SER A 39 -19.27 -27.59 -22.12
N VAL A 40 -18.11 -27.31 -22.72
CA VAL A 40 -17.62 -25.97 -23.08
C VAL A 40 -18.41 -25.39 -24.26
N SER A 41 -19.21 -24.37 -23.98
CA SER A 41 -19.59 -23.34 -24.96
C SER A 41 -18.53 -22.23 -24.85
N SER A 42 -17.87 -21.91 -25.96
CA SER A 42 -16.73 -20.98 -26.02
C SER A 42 -17.13 -19.56 -25.64
N SER A 43 -16.96 -19.19 -24.37
CA SER A 43 -16.86 -17.80 -23.94
C SER A 43 -15.58 -17.18 -24.54
N PRO A 44 -15.59 -15.89 -24.95
CA PRO A 44 -14.38 -15.23 -25.39
C PRO A 44 -13.35 -15.28 -24.26
N LEU A 45 -12.15 -15.82 -24.54
CA LEU A 45 -11.04 -15.86 -23.59
C LEU A 45 -10.78 -14.44 -23.08
N LEU A 46 -11.06 -14.19 -21.80
CA LEU A 46 -10.65 -12.94 -21.14
C LEU A 46 -9.14 -12.77 -21.38
N PRO A 47 -8.67 -11.61 -21.88
CA PRO A 47 -7.28 -11.45 -22.25
C PRO A 47 -6.38 -11.68 -21.03
N GLN A 48 -5.60 -12.76 -21.03
CA GLN A 48 -4.75 -13.06 -19.88
C GLN A 48 -3.73 -11.94 -19.64
N PRO A 49 -3.48 -11.57 -18.37
CA PRO A 49 -2.49 -10.57 -18.02
C PRO A 49 -1.08 -11.11 -18.24
N LEU A 50 -0.14 -10.20 -18.48
CA LEU A 50 1.25 -10.57 -18.67
C LEU A 50 1.88 -10.96 -17.32
N MET A 51 2.37 -12.20 -17.22
CA MET A 51 3.04 -12.73 -16.03
C MET A 51 4.53 -12.40 -16.05
N ILE A 52 5.01 -11.66 -15.05
CA ILE A 52 6.40 -11.20 -14.97
C ILE A 52 7.14 -11.96 -13.89
N PRO A 53 8.32 -12.55 -14.15
CA PRO A 53 9.09 -13.29 -13.16
C PRO A 53 9.72 -12.40 -12.09
N LEU A 54 9.88 -12.96 -10.90
CA LEU A 54 10.62 -12.34 -9.80
C LEU A 54 12.12 -12.37 -10.08
N THR A 55 12.78 -11.23 -9.94
CA THR A 55 14.23 -11.08 -9.94
C THR A 55 14.70 -10.68 -8.55
N LEU A 56 15.68 -11.39 -7.98
CA LEU A 56 16.29 -11.04 -6.70
C LEU A 56 17.47 -10.09 -6.92
N ILE A 57 17.63 -9.11 -6.03
CA ILE A 57 18.71 -8.13 -6.10
C ILE A 57 19.95 -8.70 -5.40
N HIS A 58 20.75 -9.48 -6.12
CA HIS A 58 21.92 -10.16 -5.52
C HIS A 58 22.94 -9.19 -4.90
N GLY A 59 23.13 -8.01 -5.48
CA GLY A 59 24.00 -6.95 -4.95
C GLY A 59 23.50 -6.29 -3.67
N ALA A 60 22.32 -6.65 -3.16
CA ALA A 60 21.74 -6.05 -1.96
C ALA A 60 22.45 -6.49 -0.66
N VAL A 61 23.01 -7.71 -0.62
CA VAL A 61 23.68 -8.26 0.58
C VAL A 61 24.86 -7.41 1.00
N SER A 62 25.72 -7.00 0.06
CA SER A 62 26.91 -6.20 0.35
C SER A 62 26.57 -4.81 0.92
N LYS A 63 25.32 -4.38 0.77
CA LYS A 63 24.78 -3.11 1.29
C LYS A 63 23.99 -3.30 2.59
N GLY A 64 23.82 -4.54 3.06
CA GLY A 64 22.96 -4.87 4.19
C GLY A 64 21.46 -4.69 3.90
N ALA A 65 21.07 -4.68 2.62
CA ALA A 65 19.68 -4.55 2.18
C ALA A 65 19.05 -5.94 2.08
N VAL A 66 18.30 -6.33 3.11
CA VAL A 66 17.67 -7.65 3.22
C VAL A 66 16.26 -7.54 3.81
N CYS A 67 15.36 -8.44 3.44
CA CYS A 67 14.01 -8.55 3.99
C CYS A 67 14.02 -8.83 5.50
N LEU A 68 12.86 -8.78 6.15
CA LEU A 68 12.70 -9.02 7.60
C LEU A 68 13.38 -10.32 8.10
N ASP A 69 13.40 -11.39 7.30
CA ASP A 69 14.05 -12.66 7.63
C ASP A 69 15.52 -12.79 7.19
N GLY A 70 16.10 -11.75 6.60
CA GLY A 70 17.46 -11.74 6.06
C GLY A 70 17.59 -12.21 4.61
N THR A 71 16.49 -12.56 3.92
CA THR A 71 16.55 -12.91 2.50
C THR A 71 16.72 -11.69 1.59
N LEU A 72 17.11 -11.94 0.34
CA LEU A 72 17.27 -10.89 -0.67
C LEU A 72 15.94 -10.20 -1.00
N PRO A 73 15.92 -8.86 -1.16
CA PRO A 73 14.80 -8.17 -1.77
C PRO A 73 14.72 -8.51 -3.27
N GLY A 74 13.58 -8.23 -3.88
CA GLY A 74 13.35 -8.52 -5.29
C GLY A 74 12.34 -7.60 -5.96
N TYR A 75 12.26 -7.69 -7.27
CA TYR A 75 11.35 -6.92 -8.10
C TYR A 75 10.94 -7.72 -9.33
N HIS A 76 9.86 -7.29 -9.98
CA HIS A 76 9.42 -7.78 -11.28
C HIS A 76 9.67 -6.68 -12.30
N PHE A 77 10.17 -7.02 -13.49
CA PHE A 77 10.51 -6.04 -14.52
C PHE A 77 10.06 -6.49 -15.90
N HIS A 78 9.35 -5.60 -16.60
CA HIS A 78 9.03 -5.73 -18.01
C HIS A 78 9.62 -4.55 -18.79
N PRO A 79 10.45 -4.80 -19.83
CA PRO A 79 11.10 -3.73 -20.58
C PRO A 79 10.08 -2.90 -21.38
N GLY A 80 10.41 -1.62 -21.53
CA GLY A 80 9.67 -0.70 -22.40
C GLY A 80 9.94 -0.95 -23.88
N SER A 81 9.14 -0.33 -24.74
CA SER A 81 9.22 -0.48 -26.19
C SER A 81 8.87 0.81 -26.92
N GLY A 82 9.39 1.00 -28.13
CA GLY A 82 9.08 2.17 -28.96
C GLY A 82 9.40 3.49 -28.24
N SER A 83 8.46 4.44 -28.26
CA SER A 83 8.61 5.74 -27.60
C SER A 83 8.74 5.66 -26.08
N GLY A 84 8.30 4.58 -25.44
CA GLY A 84 8.40 4.35 -24.00
C GLY A 84 9.68 3.66 -23.53
N ALA A 85 10.59 3.28 -24.45
CA ALA A 85 11.81 2.54 -24.12
C ALA A 85 12.76 3.27 -23.15
N ASN A 86 12.72 4.60 -23.12
CA ASN A 86 13.46 5.45 -22.17
C ASN A 86 12.56 6.09 -21.10
N SER A 87 11.39 5.52 -20.85
CA SER A 87 10.46 5.96 -19.80
C SER A 87 10.31 4.86 -18.75
N TRP A 88 10.21 5.23 -17.47
CA TRP A 88 10.23 4.27 -16.35
C TRP A 88 9.07 4.47 -15.38
N LEU A 89 8.33 3.41 -15.08
CA LEU A 89 7.30 3.35 -14.05
C LEU A 89 7.73 2.36 -12.98
N ILE A 90 7.95 2.87 -11.77
CA ILE A 90 8.35 2.08 -10.61
C ILE A 90 7.17 1.98 -9.66
N GLN A 91 6.55 0.81 -9.55
CA GLN A 91 5.45 0.53 -8.61
C GLN A 91 6.00 -0.10 -7.32
N LEU A 92 5.81 0.56 -6.19
CA LEU A 92 6.11 0.04 -4.86
C LEU A 92 4.92 -0.78 -4.34
N GLU A 93 5.17 -2.05 -4.04
CA GLU A 93 4.13 -2.91 -3.48
C GLU A 93 3.72 -2.45 -2.07
N GLY A 94 2.42 -2.39 -1.79
CA GLY A 94 1.89 -2.11 -0.45
C GLY A 94 1.80 -3.36 0.43
N GLY A 95 1.05 -3.30 1.54
CA GLY A 95 0.72 -4.50 2.34
C GLY A 95 0.79 -4.33 3.85
N GLY A 96 0.38 -3.17 4.36
CA GLY A 96 0.38 -2.85 5.79
C GLY A 96 1.77 -2.78 6.42
N TRP A 97 1.81 -2.79 7.75
CA TRP A 97 3.04 -2.62 8.52
C TRP A 97 3.14 -3.66 9.63
N SER A 98 4.32 -3.78 10.23
CA SER A 98 4.53 -4.54 11.46
C SER A 98 5.19 -3.65 12.51
N ASN A 99 4.49 -3.47 13.64
CA ASN A 99 4.80 -2.45 14.65
C ASN A 99 5.23 -3.03 16.02
N THR A 100 5.32 -4.35 16.14
CA THR A 100 5.77 -5.04 17.37
C THR A 100 6.68 -6.20 16.98
N ILE A 101 7.58 -6.62 17.88
CA ILE A 101 8.42 -7.80 17.64
C ILE A 101 7.57 -9.02 17.26
N ARG A 102 6.44 -9.25 17.93
CA ARG A 102 5.54 -10.36 17.63
C ARG A 102 4.98 -10.29 16.20
N SER A 103 4.45 -9.13 15.80
CA SER A 103 3.88 -8.97 14.45
C SER A 103 4.98 -9.05 13.38
N CYS A 104 6.18 -8.54 13.64
CA CYS A 104 7.33 -8.67 12.74
C CYS A 104 7.80 -10.12 12.60
N VAL A 105 7.89 -10.89 13.69
CA VAL A 105 8.24 -12.32 13.67
C VAL A 105 7.22 -13.13 12.87
N PHE A 106 5.93 -12.83 13.01
CA PHE A 106 4.92 -13.45 12.16
C PHE A 106 5.10 -13.03 10.69
N ARG A 107 5.32 -11.75 10.43
CA ARG A 107 5.42 -11.22 9.07
C ARG A 107 6.61 -11.78 8.29
N LYS A 108 7.76 -12.02 8.96
CA LYS A 108 8.97 -12.58 8.32
C LYS A 108 8.77 -13.99 7.75
N THR A 109 7.74 -14.73 8.17
CA THR A 109 7.38 -16.05 7.62
C THR A 109 6.36 -15.98 6.48
N THR A 110 6.21 -14.82 5.84
CA THR A 110 5.24 -14.58 4.76
C THR A 110 5.91 -13.90 3.57
N ARG A 111 5.20 -13.79 2.44
CA ARG A 111 5.67 -13.05 1.24
C ARG A 111 5.98 -11.58 1.51
N ARG A 112 5.49 -11.04 2.63
CA ARG A 112 5.64 -9.65 3.08
C ARG A 112 6.82 -9.41 4.02
N GLY A 113 7.61 -10.45 4.27
CA GLY A 113 8.83 -10.34 5.08
C GLY A 113 9.97 -11.25 4.63
N SER A 114 9.77 -12.03 3.57
CA SER A 114 10.79 -12.93 3.03
C SER A 114 10.52 -13.27 1.56
N SER A 115 11.58 -13.23 0.74
CA SER A 115 11.50 -13.60 -0.67
C SER A 115 11.36 -15.10 -0.92
N LYS A 116 11.54 -15.94 0.11
CA LYS A 116 11.24 -17.38 0.03
C LYS A 116 9.76 -17.64 -0.29
N TYR A 117 8.88 -16.81 0.25
CA TYR A 117 7.43 -16.96 0.10
C TYR A 117 6.82 -16.05 -0.97
N MET A 118 7.64 -15.22 -1.65
CA MET A 118 7.15 -14.40 -2.74
C MET A 118 6.73 -15.26 -3.93
N GLU A 119 5.61 -14.88 -4.54
CA GLU A 119 5.15 -15.41 -5.82
C GLU A 119 6.28 -15.29 -6.86
N LYS A 120 6.54 -16.38 -7.58
CA LYS A 120 7.62 -16.42 -8.57
C LYS A 120 7.30 -15.64 -9.83
N GLN A 121 6.02 -15.37 -10.07
CA GLN A 121 5.54 -14.49 -11.12
C GLN A 121 4.36 -13.66 -10.59
N LEU A 122 4.18 -12.46 -11.11
CA LEU A 122 3.01 -11.61 -10.84
C LEU A 122 2.37 -11.14 -12.15
N PRO A 123 1.04 -11.07 -12.23
CA PRO A 123 0.36 -10.42 -13.35
C PRO A 123 0.59 -8.91 -13.27
N PHE A 124 0.92 -8.31 -14.41
CA PHE A 124 0.94 -6.86 -14.57
C PHE A 124 -0.40 -6.40 -15.15
N THR A 125 -1.16 -5.63 -14.34
CA THR A 125 -2.52 -5.15 -14.62
C THR A 125 -2.64 -3.65 -14.28
N GLY A 126 -3.75 -3.02 -14.68
CA GLY A 126 -3.98 -1.60 -14.41
C GLY A 126 -2.85 -0.74 -14.96
N ILE A 127 -2.30 0.15 -14.12
CA ILE A 127 -1.17 1.03 -14.46
C ILE A 127 0.09 0.27 -14.91
N LEU A 128 0.22 -1.03 -14.61
CA LEU A 128 1.32 -1.88 -15.07
C LEU A 128 0.99 -2.69 -16.33
N SER A 129 -0.24 -2.66 -16.86
CA SER A 129 -0.60 -3.44 -18.06
C SER A 129 0.23 -3.03 -19.28
N ASN A 130 0.52 -3.99 -20.17
CA ASN A 130 1.25 -3.78 -21.44
C ASN A 130 0.32 -3.50 -22.63
N LYS A 131 -0.98 -3.36 -22.40
CA LYS A 131 -1.99 -3.14 -23.44
C LYS A 131 -2.46 -1.69 -23.39
N ALA A 132 -2.41 -0.99 -24.52
CA ALA A 132 -2.80 0.42 -24.59
C ALA A 132 -4.29 0.60 -24.22
N GLU A 133 -5.12 -0.39 -24.53
CA GLU A 133 -6.56 -0.40 -24.22
C GLU A 133 -6.83 -0.53 -22.71
N GLN A 134 -5.82 -0.96 -21.93
CA GLN A 134 -5.91 -1.11 -20.48
C GLN A 134 -5.08 -0.07 -19.73
N ASN A 135 -4.07 0.51 -20.38
CA ASN A 135 -3.10 1.44 -19.79
C ASN A 135 -2.60 2.41 -20.87
N PRO A 136 -3.42 3.39 -21.27
CA PRO A 136 -3.23 4.14 -22.51
C PRO A 136 -1.89 4.88 -22.60
N ASP A 137 -1.40 5.35 -21.46
CA ASP A 137 -0.28 6.29 -21.39
C ASP A 137 1.05 5.62 -20.98
N PHE A 138 0.99 4.53 -20.22
CA PHE A 138 2.18 3.89 -19.63
C PHE A 138 2.45 2.48 -20.16
N PHE A 139 1.60 1.93 -21.05
CA PHE A 139 1.70 0.53 -21.50
C PHE A 139 3.05 0.14 -22.12
N ASN A 140 3.73 1.08 -22.78
CA ASN A 140 5.00 0.83 -23.47
C ASN A 140 6.22 1.28 -22.67
N TRP A 141 6.06 1.69 -21.41
CA TRP A 141 7.16 2.07 -20.52
C TRP A 141 7.89 0.85 -19.97
N ASN A 142 9.13 1.06 -19.49
CA ASN A 142 9.77 0.14 -18.56
C ASN A 142 8.94 0.10 -17.28
N ARG A 143 8.37 -1.07 -16.97
CA ARG A 143 7.44 -1.24 -15.86
C ARG A 143 8.04 -2.16 -14.83
N VAL A 144 8.12 -1.69 -13.60
CA VAL A 144 8.77 -2.38 -12.49
C VAL A 144 7.80 -2.47 -11.33
N LYS A 145 7.75 -3.63 -10.65
CA LYS A 145 7.12 -3.76 -9.34
C LYS A 145 8.15 -4.20 -8.30
N VAL A 146 8.52 -3.29 -7.40
CA VAL A 146 9.45 -3.58 -6.29
C VAL A 146 8.67 -4.28 -5.17
N ARG A 147 9.15 -5.45 -4.74
CA ARG A 147 8.45 -6.27 -3.74
C ARG A 147 8.69 -5.74 -2.33
N TYR A 148 7.64 -5.75 -1.52
CA TYR A 148 7.65 -5.19 -0.18
C TYR A 148 7.91 -6.26 0.87
N CYS A 149 9.00 -6.10 1.64
CA CYS A 149 9.42 -7.10 2.61
C CYS A 149 10.08 -6.55 3.89
N ASP A 150 9.99 -5.24 4.14
CA ASP A 150 10.56 -4.58 5.33
C ASP A 150 9.52 -4.28 6.40
N GLY A 151 8.26 -4.02 6.03
CA GLY A 151 7.19 -3.75 6.99
C GLY A 151 7.16 -2.31 7.56
N ALA A 152 7.88 -1.37 6.94
CA ALA A 152 7.96 0.04 7.32
C ALA A 152 7.91 0.99 6.11
N SER A 153 7.14 0.67 5.06
CA SER A 153 7.07 1.51 3.84
C SER A 153 8.42 1.87 3.25
N PHE A 154 9.38 0.94 3.26
CA PHE A 154 10.75 1.15 2.79
C PHE A 154 11.54 2.22 3.58
N SER A 155 11.21 2.49 4.84
CA SER A 155 11.82 3.60 5.60
C SER A 155 12.59 3.20 6.86
N GLY A 156 12.51 1.93 7.32
CA GLY A 156 13.25 1.47 8.50
C GLY A 156 14.75 1.28 8.26
N ASP A 157 15.59 1.52 9.28
CA ASP A 157 17.01 1.10 9.30
C ASP A 157 17.52 0.76 10.72
N SER A 158 17.19 -0.45 11.16
CA SER A 158 17.61 -1.04 12.43
C SER A 158 17.54 -2.58 12.37
N GLN A 159 17.71 -3.24 13.50
CA GLN A 159 17.55 -4.69 13.62
C GLN A 159 17.15 -5.09 15.03
N ASN A 160 16.69 -6.33 15.18
CA ASN A 160 16.56 -6.97 16.48
C ASN A 160 17.19 -8.36 16.41
N GLU A 161 18.36 -8.51 17.03
CA GLU A 161 19.17 -9.72 16.96
C GLU A 161 18.50 -10.90 17.68
N ALA A 162 17.91 -10.64 18.85
CA ALA A 162 17.24 -11.65 19.66
C ALA A 162 16.07 -12.32 18.90
N ALA A 163 15.30 -11.52 18.17
CA ALA A 163 14.18 -11.99 17.34
C ALA A 163 14.60 -12.36 15.91
N GLN A 164 15.88 -12.20 15.55
CA GLN A 164 16.41 -12.36 14.20
C GLN A 164 15.57 -11.60 13.15
N LEU A 165 15.40 -10.31 13.38
CA LEU A 165 14.66 -9.40 12.51
C LEU A 165 15.59 -8.34 11.92
N GLN A 166 15.42 -8.09 10.62
CA GLN A 166 16.16 -7.08 9.87
C GLN A 166 15.21 -5.99 9.38
N PHE A 167 15.29 -4.79 9.96
CA PHE A 167 14.45 -3.66 9.56
C PHE A 167 15.22 -2.79 8.58
N ARG A 168 15.27 -3.20 7.31
CA ARG A 168 16.17 -2.62 6.29
C ARG A 168 15.43 -1.91 5.15
N GLY A 169 14.26 -1.35 5.42
CA GLY A 169 13.42 -0.67 4.44
C GLY A 169 14.21 0.34 3.59
N GLN A 170 14.90 1.29 4.24
CA GLN A 170 15.66 2.33 3.53
C GLN A 170 16.75 1.72 2.64
N LYS A 171 17.44 0.69 3.16
CA LYS A 171 18.51 0.02 2.41
C LYS A 171 17.97 -0.77 1.22
N ILE A 172 16.81 -1.40 1.37
CA ILE A 172 16.11 -2.08 0.27
C ILE A 172 15.73 -1.08 -0.82
N TRP A 173 15.16 0.08 -0.44
CA TRP A 173 14.85 1.16 -1.39
C TRP A 173 16.08 1.59 -2.18
N LEU A 174 17.17 1.95 -1.50
CA LEU A 174 18.41 2.39 -2.13
C LEU A 174 19.01 1.31 -3.05
N ALA A 175 19.05 0.05 -2.59
CA ALA A 175 19.57 -1.06 -3.38
C ALA A 175 18.71 -1.35 -4.63
N ALA A 176 17.39 -1.25 -4.51
CA ALA A 176 16.48 -1.42 -5.64
C ALA A 176 16.63 -0.27 -6.65
N MET A 177 16.70 0.98 -6.20
CA MET A 177 16.88 2.11 -7.11
C MET A 177 18.22 2.03 -7.84
N GLU A 178 19.30 1.69 -7.15
CA GLU A 178 20.62 1.53 -7.78
C GLU A 178 20.64 0.39 -8.82
N GLU A 179 20.02 -0.77 -8.51
CA GLU A 179 19.86 -1.87 -9.46
C GLU A 179 19.14 -1.39 -10.73
N LEU A 180 18.03 -0.67 -10.60
CA LEU A 180 17.26 -0.17 -11.74
C LEU A 180 18.02 0.91 -12.53
N MET A 181 18.76 1.79 -11.84
CA MET A 181 19.67 2.75 -12.47
C MET A 181 20.72 2.05 -13.32
N SER A 182 21.27 0.93 -12.84
CA SER A 182 22.24 0.12 -13.59
C SER A 182 21.64 -0.53 -14.84
N ARG A 183 20.33 -0.83 -14.81
CA ARG A 183 19.56 -1.43 -15.92
C ARG A 183 19.12 -0.44 -17.01
N GLY A 184 19.50 0.83 -16.87
CA GLY A 184 19.22 1.86 -17.87
C GLY A 184 18.28 2.94 -17.40
N MET A 185 17.73 2.86 -16.17
CA MET A 185 16.89 3.94 -15.63
C MET A 185 17.64 5.26 -15.54
N LYS A 186 18.97 5.23 -15.36
CA LYS A 186 19.82 6.44 -15.39
C LYS A 186 19.73 7.25 -16.69
N ASN A 187 19.29 6.63 -17.79
CA ASN A 187 19.12 7.26 -19.10
C ASN A 187 17.66 7.68 -19.37
N ALA A 188 16.79 7.66 -18.34
CA ALA A 188 15.38 7.96 -18.51
C ALA A 188 15.15 9.41 -18.95
N ASN A 189 14.28 9.58 -19.94
CA ASN A 189 13.72 10.89 -20.30
C ASN A 189 12.66 11.30 -19.29
N GLN A 190 11.95 10.32 -18.75
CA GLN A 190 10.86 10.52 -17.80
C GLN A 190 10.68 9.31 -16.90
N ALA A 191 10.34 9.55 -15.64
CA ALA A 191 10.17 8.53 -14.62
C ALA A 191 8.98 8.85 -13.72
N LEU A 192 8.21 7.83 -13.37
CA LEU A 192 7.08 7.89 -12.44
C LEU A 192 7.35 6.91 -11.29
N LEU A 193 7.50 7.44 -10.07
CA LEU A 193 7.44 6.63 -8.86
C LEU A 193 5.99 6.48 -8.45
N SER A 194 5.51 5.26 -8.31
CA SER A 194 4.16 4.97 -7.85
C SER A 194 4.17 3.88 -6.79
N GLY A 195 3.05 3.70 -6.11
CA GLY A 195 2.84 2.62 -5.17
C GLY A 195 1.43 2.65 -4.62
N CYS A 196 0.99 1.52 -4.08
CA CYS A 196 -0.29 1.44 -3.38
C CYS A 196 -0.11 1.25 -1.87
N SER A 197 -0.99 1.84 -1.03
CA SER A 197 -1.13 1.50 0.39
C SER A 197 0.16 1.86 1.13
N ALA A 198 0.79 0.92 1.85
CA ALA A 198 2.13 1.12 2.40
C ALA A 198 3.17 1.54 1.33
N GLY A 199 3.03 1.09 0.08
CA GLY A 199 3.86 1.53 -1.05
C GLY A 199 3.47 2.90 -1.61
N GLY A 200 2.20 3.31 -1.44
CA GLY A 200 1.75 4.67 -1.74
C GLY A 200 2.28 5.66 -0.72
N LEU A 201 2.27 5.30 0.57
CA LEU A 201 2.96 6.07 1.59
C LEU A 201 4.47 6.17 1.27
N ALA A 202 5.09 5.06 0.87
CA ALA A 202 6.49 5.04 0.46
C ALA A 202 6.76 5.96 -0.75
N SER A 203 5.85 6.03 -1.73
CA SER A 203 6.01 6.93 -2.88
C SER A 203 5.94 8.40 -2.50
N ILE A 204 5.26 8.76 -1.41
CA ILE A 204 5.33 10.11 -0.81
C ILE A 204 6.67 10.31 -0.12
N LEU A 205 7.04 9.40 0.79
CA LEU A 205 8.24 9.51 1.63
C LEU A 205 9.53 9.61 0.81
N HIS A 206 9.62 8.83 -0.26
CA HIS A 206 10.82 8.76 -1.11
C HIS A 206 10.72 9.60 -2.38
N CYS A 207 9.70 10.45 -2.54
CA CYS A 207 9.46 11.15 -3.79
C CYS A 207 10.64 12.05 -4.20
N ASP A 208 11.12 12.87 -3.26
CA ASP A 208 12.25 13.78 -3.52
C ASP A 208 13.59 13.03 -3.61
N GLU A 209 13.75 11.93 -2.87
CA GLU A 209 14.91 11.03 -3.05
C GLU A 209 14.93 10.46 -4.46
N PHE A 210 13.78 10.03 -4.99
CA PHE A 210 13.67 9.49 -6.35
C PHE A 210 14.00 10.54 -7.41
N GLN A 211 13.45 11.76 -7.30
CA GLN A 211 13.80 12.88 -8.19
C GLN A 211 15.31 13.18 -8.16
N SER A 212 15.96 13.06 -6.99
CA SER A 212 17.39 13.36 -6.84
C SER A 212 18.32 12.38 -7.57
N LEU A 213 17.81 11.20 -7.98
CA LEU A 213 18.57 10.22 -8.76
C LEU A 213 18.82 10.67 -10.21
N PHE A 214 18.06 11.66 -10.69
CA PHE A 214 18.05 12.07 -12.09
C PHE A 214 18.57 13.49 -12.27
N PRO A 215 19.15 13.82 -13.44
CA PRO A 215 19.43 15.21 -13.79
C PRO A 215 18.14 16.01 -13.89
N LYS A 216 18.23 17.34 -13.70
CA LYS A 216 17.08 18.27 -13.79
C LYS A 216 16.35 18.24 -15.14
N SER A 217 16.97 17.70 -16.20
CA SER A 217 16.35 17.54 -17.52
C SER A 217 15.38 16.37 -17.61
N THR A 218 15.45 15.39 -16.71
CA THR A 218 14.53 14.26 -16.68
C THR A 218 13.22 14.67 -16.01
N LYS A 219 12.09 14.40 -16.66
CA LYS A 219 10.76 14.62 -16.06
C LYS A 219 10.49 13.54 -15.02
N VAL A 220 10.53 13.88 -13.73
CA VAL A 220 10.19 12.95 -12.64
C VAL A 220 8.95 13.43 -11.92
N LYS A 221 8.03 12.51 -11.65
CA LYS A 221 6.83 12.76 -10.85
C LYS A 221 6.53 11.55 -9.96
N CYS A 222 5.71 11.74 -8.93
CA CYS A 222 5.29 10.67 -8.03
C CYS A 222 3.76 10.52 -7.98
N LEU A 223 3.29 9.29 -7.78
CA LEU A 223 1.88 8.94 -7.61
C LEU A 223 1.73 8.13 -6.33
N SER A 224 0.89 8.60 -5.42
CA SER A 224 0.48 7.84 -4.24
C SER A 224 -0.96 7.36 -4.42
N ASP A 225 -1.14 6.05 -4.57
CA ASP A 225 -2.45 5.39 -4.59
C ASP A 225 -2.77 4.83 -3.19
N ALA A 226 -3.87 5.27 -2.59
CA ALA A 226 -4.29 4.87 -1.24
C ALA A 226 -3.17 4.99 -0.18
N GLY A 227 -2.25 5.94 -0.38
CA GLY A 227 -1.09 6.18 0.47
C GLY A 227 -1.25 7.36 1.43
N PHE A 228 -2.28 8.19 1.22
CA PHE A 228 -2.60 9.33 2.09
C PHE A 228 -3.42 8.89 3.30
N PHE A 229 -2.75 8.34 4.32
CA PHE A 229 -3.37 7.94 5.58
C PHE A 229 -3.51 9.11 6.55
N LEU A 230 -4.64 9.16 7.27
CA LEU A 230 -4.88 10.19 8.28
C LEU A 230 -4.57 9.72 9.70
N ASP A 231 -4.02 10.61 10.54
CA ASP A 231 -4.07 10.47 12.00
C ASP A 231 -5.49 10.84 12.49
N ALA A 232 -6.43 9.95 12.22
CA ALA A 232 -7.84 10.10 12.59
C ALA A 232 -8.15 9.36 13.90
N THR A 233 -9.11 9.91 14.64
CA THR A 233 -9.68 9.27 15.83
C THR A 233 -10.54 8.08 15.43
N ASP A 234 -10.36 6.95 16.10
CA ASP A 234 -11.18 5.75 15.93
C ASP A 234 -12.54 5.86 16.64
N VAL A 235 -13.44 4.92 16.38
CA VAL A 235 -14.83 4.93 16.88
C VAL A 235 -14.93 4.79 18.41
N SER A 236 -13.82 4.47 19.09
CA SER A 236 -13.74 4.44 20.56
C SER A 236 -13.16 5.73 21.16
N GLY A 237 -12.76 6.70 20.33
CA GLY A 237 -12.08 7.92 20.77
C GLY A 237 -10.56 7.79 20.86
N GLY A 238 -9.99 6.66 20.44
CA GLY A 238 -8.55 6.39 20.42
C GLY A 238 -7.88 6.82 19.11
N HIS A 239 -6.58 6.55 18.98
CA HIS A 239 -5.79 6.79 17.76
C HIS A 239 -5.13 5.50 17.29
N THR A 240 -5.93 4.54 16.81
CA THR A 240 -5.41 3.22 16.42
C THR A 240 -4.26 3.28 15.40
N LEU A 241 -4.39 4.06 14.32
CA LEU A 241 -3.32 4.14 13.32
C LEU A 241 -2.08 4.89 13.84
N ARG A 242 -2.25 5.92 14.68
CA ARG A 242 -1.11 6.58 15.34
C ARG A 242 -0.33 5.61 16.21
N ASN A 243 -1.02 4.75 16.95
CA ASN A 243 -0.38 3.71 17.77
C ASN A 243 0.35 2.67 16.90
N LEU A 244 -0.25 2.28 15.76
CA LEU A 244 0.41 1.42 14.79
C LEU A 244 1.69 2.08 14.27
N PHE A 245 1.60 3.30 13.74
CA PHE A 245 2.72 4.04 13.17
C PHE A 245 3.79 4.35 14.22
N GLY A 246 3.42 4.71 15.44
CA GLY A 246 4.38 4.93 16.52
C GLY A 246 5.17 3.68 16.87
N GLY A 247 4.52 2.51 16.84
CA GLY A 247 5.24 1.23 16.97
C GLY A 247 6.18 0.95 15.79
N VAL A 248 5.77 1.24 14.55
CA VAL A 248 6.64 1.10 13.36
C VAL A 248 7.86 2.00 13.48
N VAL A 249 7.63 3.29 13.72
CA VAL A 249 8.68 4.32 13.77
C VAL A 249 9.70 4.00 14.86
N ASN A 250 9.24 3.71 16.07
CA ASN A 250 10.12 3.42 17.19
C ASN A 250 10.87 2.08 17.03
N LEU A 251 10.16 1.01 16.63
CA LEU A 251 10.76 -0.32 16.53
C LEU A 251 11.79 -0.43 15.40
N GLN A 252 11.51 0.25 14.27
CA GLN A 252 12.29 0.11 13.05
C GLN A 252 13.24 1.30 12.82
N GLU A 253 13.27 2.26 13.74
CA GLU A 253 14.06 3.49 13.72
C GLU A 253 13.85 4.33 12.44
N VAL A 254 12.59 4.43 12.00
CA VAL A 254 12.20 5.13 10.76
C VAL A 254 12.60 6.61 10.79
N GLN A 255 12.67 7.22 11.98
CA GLN A 255 13.04 8.63 12.16
C GLN A 255 14.39 9.01 11.54
N LYS A 256 15.29 8.03 11.34
CA LYS A 256 16.58 8.27 10.66
C LYS A 256 16.41 8.73 9.21
N ASN A 257 15.31 8.34 8.58
CA ASN A 257 15.05 8.51 7.16
C ASN A 257 13.84 9.41 6.87
N LEU A 258 13.26 10.04 7.89
CA LEU A 258 12.18 11.02 7.71
C LEU A 258 12.74 12.41 7.37
N PRO A 259 11.98 13.26 6.67
CA PRO A 259 12.40 14.61 6.34
C PRO A 259 12.76 15.44 7.58
N LYS A 260 13.98 15.98 7.61
CA LYS A 260 14.46 16.85 8.70
C LYS A 260 13.59 18.09 8.90
N SER A 261 13.00 18.60 7.82
CA SER A 261 12.06 19.74 7.85
C SER A 261 10.81 19.46 8.70
N CYS A 262 10.35 18.22 8.71
CA CYS A 262 9.25 17.80 9.59
C CYS A 262 9.75 17.56 11.02
N LEU A 263 10.85 16.81 11.17
CA LEU A 263 11.40 16.44 12.48
C LEU A 263 11.86 17.63 13.32
N SER A 264 12.09 18.81 12.72
CA SER A 264 12.41 20.02 13.46
C SER A 264 11.20 20.64 14.17
N HIS A 265 9.97 20.22 13.85
CA HIS A 265 8.73 20.81 14.36
C HIS A 265 7.77 19.79 14.97
N LEU A 266 7.82 18.53 14.54
CA LEU A 266 6.90 17.47 14.94
C LEU A 266 7.64 16.23 15.41
N ASP A 267 6.96 15.40 16.20
CA ASP A 267 7.50 14.11 16.63
C ASP A 267 7.62 13.13 15.44
N PRO A 268 8.52 12.13 15.52
CA PRO A 268 8.74 11.22 14.40
C PRO A 268 7.50 10.44 13.94
N THR A 269 6.56 10.12 14.82
CA THR A 269 5.32 9.42 14.44
C THR A 269 4.46 10.32 13.58
N SER A 270 4.30 11.57 13.99
CA SER A 270 3.59 12.58 13.20
C SER A 270 4.25 12.79 11.83
N CYS A 271 5.58 12.78 11.75
CA CYS A 271 6.30 12.88 10.48
C CYS A 271 6.21 11.63 9.58
N PHE A 272 5.69 10.51 10.07
CA PHE A 272 5.40 9.36 9.22
C PHE A 272 3.99 9.44 8.60
N PHE A 273 3.12 10.30 9.12
CA PHE A 273 1.84 10.59 8.50
C PHE A 273 2.00 11.57 7.32
N PRO A 274 1.47 11.24 6.14
CA PRO A 274 1.66 12.04 4.94
C PRO A 274 1.00 13.42 5.02
N GLN A 275 -0.06 13.59 5.83
CA GLN A 275 -0.69 14.90 6.10
C GLN A 275 0.30 15.97 6.60
N ASN A 276 1.42 15.56 7.23
CA ASN A 276 2.44 16.46 7.75
C ASN A 276 3.63 16.65 6.80
N LEU A 277 3.61 16.01 5.63
CA LEU A 277 4.74 15.98 4.70
C LEU A 277 4.40 16.50 3.30
N ILE A 278 3.19 16.26 2.81
CA ILE A 278 2.84 16.50 1.40
C ILE A 278 3.05 17.96 0.95
N ASP A 279 2.87 18.93 1.84
CA ASP A 279 3.09 20.35 1.56
C ASP A 279 4.59 20.71 1.41
N HIS A 280 5.48 19.83 1.83
CA HIS A 280 6.94 20.00 1.76
C HIS A 280 7.61 19.14 0.67
N VAL A 281 6.87 18.24 0.01
CA VAL A 281 7.39 17.48 -1.12
C VAL A 281 7.58 18.42 -2.30
N GLN A 282 8.83 18.50 -2.80
CA GLN A 282 9.18 19.45 -3.87
C GLN A 282 8.87 18.89 -5.25
N THR A 283 8.98 17.58 -5.40
CA THR A 283 8.72 16.87 -6.65
C THR A 283 7.22 16.79 -6.90
N PRO A 284 6.74 17.00 -8.16
CA PRO A 284 5.30 16.92 -8.45
C PRO A 284 4.70 15.58 -8.02
N LEU A 285 3.70 15.65 -7.15
CA LEU A 285 3.02 14.50 -6.55
C LEU A 285 1.53 14.48 -6.92
N PHE A 286 1.02 13.30 -7.25
CA PHE A 286 -0.41 13.04 -7.44
C PHE A 286 -0.94 12.16 -6.31
N LEU A 287 -2.05 12.56 -5.69
CA LEU A 287 -2.77 11.72 -4.73
C LEU A 287 -4.00 11.10 -5.40
N LEU A 288 -3.97 9.78 -5.55
CA LEU A 288 -5.13 8.96 -5.88
C LEU A 288 -5.60 8.31 -4.58
N ASN A 289 -6.70 8.76 -4.01
CA ASN A 289 -7.15 8.25 -2.72
C ASN A 289 -8.68 8.15 -2.70
N ALA A 290 -9.21 7.07 -2.17
CA ALA A 290 -10.62 7.02 -1.80
C ALA A 290 -10.83 7.89 -0.55
N ALA A 291 -11.84 8.76 -0.57
CA ALA A 291 -12.22 9.56 0.59
C ALA A 291 -12.68 8.69 1.77
N TYR A 292 -13.17 7.49 1.47
CA TYR A 292 -13.55 6.45 2.42
C TYR A 292 -12.69 5.20 2.21
N ASP A 293 -11.36 5.37 2.31
CA ASP A 293 -10.42 4.27 2.12
C ASP A 293 -10.82 3.04 2.96
N ALA A 294 -11.13 1.94 2.27
CA ALA A 294 -11.74 0.77 2.89
C ALA A 294 -10.80 0.07 3.86
N TRP A 295 -9.48 0.18 3.65
CA TRP A 295 -8.50 -0.36 4.57
C TRP A 295 -8.41 0.49 5.84
N GLN A 296 -8.31 1.82 5.71
CA GLN A 296 -8.25 2.69 6.87
C GLN A 296 -9.56 2.65 7.67
N PHE A 297 -10.70 2.50 7.01
CA PHE A 297 -11.97 2.27 7.68
C PHE A 297 -11.92 1.01 8.58
N GLN A 298 -11.46 -0.12 8.07
CA GLN A 298 -11.43 -1.37 8.83
C GLN A 298 -10.34 -1.45 9.89
N GLU A 299 -9.14 -1.00 9.54
CA GLU A 299 -7.93 -1.23 10.35
C GLU A 299 -7.60 -0.06 11.27
N SER A 300 -8.13 1.14 10.99
CA SER A 300 -7.90 2.34 11.80
C SER A 300 -9.16 2.87 12.45
N LEU A 301 -10.23 3.13 11.70
CA LEU A 301 -11.40 3.84 12.23
C LEU A 301 -12.28 2.92 13.08
N ALA A 302 -12.60 1.72 12.60
CA ALA A 302 -13.44 0.77 13.31
C ALA A 302 -12.80 -0.64 13.46
N PRO A 303 -11.54 -0.75 13.89
CA PRO A 303 -10.90 -2.05 14.14
C PRO A 303 -11.64 -2.79 15.26
N HIS A 304 -11.48 -4.12 15.31
CA HIS A 304 -12.16 -4.93 16.31
C HIS A 304 -11.85 -4.49 17.75
N SER A 305 -10.64 -3.98 18.01
CA SER A 305 -10.25 -3.44 19.31
C SER A 305 -11.00 -2.16 19.71
N ALA A 306 -11.44 -1.35 18.74
CA ALA A 306 -12.22 -0.12 18.98
C ALA A 306 -13.74 -0.35 18.89
N ASP A 307 -14.17 -1.47 18.31
CA ASP A 307 -15.57 -1.90 18.22
C ASP A 307 -15.76 -3.30 18.82
N PRO A 308 -15.60 -3.47 20.14
CA PRO A 308 -15.68 -4.78 20.79
C PRO A 308 -17.09 -5.39 20.73
N HIS A 309 -18.12 -4.57 20.57
CA HIS A 309 -19.51 -5.01 20.45
C HIS A 309 -19.94 -5.29 19.00
N GLY A 310 -19.08 -5.03 18.02
CA GLY A 310 -19.35 -5.34 16.62
C GLY A 310 -20.42 -4.46 15.97
N SER A 311 -20.65 -3.25 16.49
CA SER A 311 -21.66 -2.31 15.94
C SER A 311 -21.34 -1.89 14.50
N TRP A 312 -20.08 -1.98 14.10
CA TRP A 312 -19.58 -1.61 12.78
C TRP A 312 -19.37 -2.81 11.85
N ASN A 313 -19.57 -4.06 12.30
CA ASN A 313 -19.25 -5.24 11.51
C ASN A 313 -20.02 -5.28 10.17
N ASN A 314 -21.32 -5.01 10.19
CA ASN A 314 -22.13 -5.01 8.95
C ASN A 314 -21.71 -3.88 7.99
N CYS A 315 -21.45 -2.68 8.53
CA CYS A 315 -21.04 -1.49 7.78
C CYS A 315 -19.64 -1.65 7.17
N LYS A 316 -18.67 -2.25 7.91
CA LYS A 316 -17.33 -2.59 7.39
C LYS A 316 -17.37 -3.65 6.30
N SER A 317 -18.23 -4.65 6.47
CA SER A 317 -18.36 -5.74 5.49
C SER A 317 -19.02 -5.23 4.20
N ASN A 318 -20.06 -4.42 4.33
CA ASN A 318 -20.69 -3.75 3.20
C ASN A 318 -21.14 -2.35 3.61
N HIS A 319 -20.54 -1.34 2.99
CA HIS A 319 -20.84 0.07 3.23
C HIS A 319 -22.33 0.43 3.05
N ALA A 320 -23.08 -0.31 2.23
CA ALA A 320 -24.52 -0.12 2.07
C ALA A 320 -25.32 -0.42 3.36
N ASN A 321 -24.74 -1.16 4.31
CA ASN A 321 -25.36 -1.48 5.59
C ASN A 321 -25.01 -0.47 6.70
N CYS A 322 -24.29 0.61 6.39
CA CYS A 322 -24.00 1.65 7.36
C CYS A 322 -25.26 2.45 7.69
N ASN A 323 -25.55 2.64 8.98
CA ASN A 323 -26.62 3.54 9.39
C ASN A 323 -26.18 5.02 9.25
N SER A 324 -27.14 5.95 9.37
CA SER A 324 -26.88 7.39 9.20
C SER A 324 -25.80 7.94 10.14
N SER A 325 -25.70 7.45 11.38
CA SER A 325 -24.66 7.88 12.32
C SER A 325 -23.28 7.38 11.91
N GLN A 326 -23.19 6.15 11.39
CA GLN A 326 -21.94 5.59 10.89
C GLN A 326 -21.46 6.33 9.64
N ILE A 327 -22.38 6.62 8.72
CA ILE A 327 -22.09 7.46 7.56
C ILE A 327 -21.61 8.85 8.01
N GLN A 328 -22.25 9.49 9.00
CA GLN A 328 -21.80 10.80 9.47
C GLN A 328 -20.34 10.79 9.99
N ILE A 329 -19.92 9.74 10.68
CA ILE A 329 -18.53 9.59 11.13
C ILE A 329 -17.58 9.43 9.93
N LEU A 330 -17.96 8.63 8.94
CA LEU A 330 -17.21 8.46 7.70
C LEU A 330 -17.14 9.77 6.89
N GLN A 331 -18.19 10.59 6.90
CA GLN A 331 -18.19 11.93 6.32
C GLN A 331 -17.22 12.87 7.04
N ASN A 332 -17.16 12.79 8.37
CA ASN A 332 -16.18 13.58 9.14
C ASN A 332 -14.75 13.17 8.79
N PHE A 333 -14.48 11.88 8.61
CA PHE A 333 -13.19 11.37 8.14
C PHE A 333 -12.84 11.91 6.75
N ARG A 334 -13.77 11.86 5.78
CA ARG A 334 -13.60 12.50 4.46
C ARG A 334 -13.27 13.99 4.62
N ASN A 335 -14.03 14.72 5.44
CA ASN A 335 -13.83 16.16 5.60
C ASN A 335 -12.47 16.48 6.23
N GLN A 336 -11.97 15.63 7.13
CA GLN A 336 -10.60 15.72 7.64
C GLN A 336 -9.59 15.57 6.50
N MET A 337 -9.70 14.52 5.67
CA MET A 337 -8.81 14.33 4.51
C MET A 337 -8.80 15.56 3.61
N LEU A 338 -9.98 16.08 3.27
CA LEU A 338 -10.11 17.24 2.40
C LEU A 338 -9.52 18.51 3.02
N ASN A 339 -9.57 18.66 4.35
CA ASN A 339 -8.91 19.75 5.05
C ASN A 339 -7.38 19.60 5.02
N ASP A 340 -6.87 18.39 5.25
CA ASP A 340 -5.44 18.10 5.31
C ASP A 340 -4.74 18.29 3.95
N ILE A 341 -5.46 18.11 2.83
CA ILE A 341 -4.90 18.32 1.48
C ILE A 341 -5.13 19.74 0.93
N LYS A 342 -5.71 20.68 1.70
CA LYS A 342 -6.01 22.03 1.19
C LYS A 342 -4.76 22.76 0.72
N GLY A 343 -3.70 22.77 1.53
CA GLY A 343 -2.42 23.42 1.21
C GLY A 343 -1.85 22.85 -0.08
N PHE A 344 -1.69 21.52 -0.11
CA PHE A 344 -1.24 20.75 -1.26
C PHE A 344 -2.05 20.98 -2.53
N SER A 345 -3.36 21.19 -2.42
CA SER A 345 -4.23 21.40 -3.58
C SER A 345 -3.96 22.72 -4.32
N THR A 346 -3.33 23.70 -3.66
CA THR A 346 -3.12 25.05 -4.23
C THR A 346 -2.04 25.11 -5.31
N THR A 347 -1.05 24.20 -5.28
CA THR A 347 0.00 24.16 -6.32
C THR A 347 -0.53 23.53 -7.59
N SER A 348 -0.29 24.17 -8.74
CA SER A 348 -0.69 23.63 -10.05
C SER A 348 0.07 22.37 -10.45
N GLN A 349 1.22 22.12 -9.83
CA GLN A 349 2.06 20.95 -10.12
C GLN A 349 1.55 19.68 -9.44
N SER A 350 0.84 19.78 -8.33
CA SER A 350 0.25 18.59 -7.69
C SER A 350 -1.00 18.13 -8.43
N GLY A 351 -1.36 16.86 -8.26
CA GLY A 351 -2.61 16.31 -8.80
C GLY A 351 -3.44 15.63 -7.73
N LEU A 352 -4.76 15.64 -7.91
CA LEU A 352 -5.70 15.02 -6.99
C LEU A 352 -6.76 14.24 -7.78
N PHE A 353 -7.02 13.02 -7.35
CA PHE A 353 -8.20 12.24 -7.69
C PHE A 353 -8.74 11.60 -6.41
N ILE A 354 -9.67 12.30 -5.76
CA ILE A 354 -10.27 11.91 -4.49
C ILE A 354 -11.73 11.51 -4.74
N ASN A 355 -11.98 10.21 -4.92
CA ASN A 355 -13.33 9.71 -5.17
C ASN A 355 -14.09 9.35 -3.89
N SER A 356 -15.42 9.26 -3.98
CA SER A 356 -16.30 8.91 -2.86
C SER A 356 -16.51 7.40 -2.69
N CYS A 357 -15.67 6.58 -3.33
CA CYS A 357 -15.77 5.13 -3.27
C CYS A 357 -15.25 4.58 -1.94
N PHE A 358 -15.73 3.40 -1.56
CA PHE A 358 -15.15 2.54 -0.54
C PHE A 358 -14.14 1.60 -1.21
N ALA A 359 -12.97 2.13 -1.54
CA ALA A 359 -11.93 1.41 -2.29
C ALA A 359 -10.57 1.46 -1.59
N HIS A 360 -9.64 0.63 -2.06
CA HIS A 360 -8.23 0.61 -1.68
C HIS A 360 -7.42 0.03 -2.85
N CYS A 361 -6.25 0.60 -3.18
CA CYS A 361 -5.44 0.23 -4.35
C CYS A 361 -6.16 0.24 -5.69
N GLN A 362 -6.39 1.43 -6.22
CA GLN A 362 -7.21 1.62 -7.42
C GLN A 362 -6.41 1.58 -8.73
N SER A 363 -5.10 1.84 -8.69
CA SER A 363 -4.25 1.93 -9.88
C SER A 363 -3.86 0.56 -10.47
N GLU A 364 -3.75 -0.47 -9.63
CA GLU A 364 -3.33 -1.82 -10.08
C GLU A 364 -4.52 -2.71 -10.49
N ARG A 365 -5.74 -2.28 -10.13
CA ARG A 365 -7.00 -2.96 -10.41
C ARG A 365 -7.57 -2.48 -11.74
N GLN A 366 -7.71 -3.38 -12.72
CA GLN A 366 -8.17 -2.98 -14.05
C GLN A 366 -9.59 -2.39 -14.01
N ASP A 367 -10.46 -2.95 -13.17
CA ASP A 367 -11.85 -2.54 -13.00
C ASP A 367 -11.98 -1.11 -12.45
N THR A 368 -11.00 -0.62 -11.69
CA THR A 368 -10.99 0.77 -11.22
C THR A 368 -10.11 1.69 -12.06
N TRP A 369 -9.05 1.16 -12.68
CA TRP A 369 -8.06 1.94 -13.41
C TRP A 369 -8.58 2.47 -14.75
N PHE A 370 -9.04 1.55 -15.62
CA PHE A 370 -9.41 1.85 -17.00
C PHE A 370 -10.23 0.72 -17.64
N ALA A 371 -11.35 0.36 -16.99
CA ALA A 371 -12.40 -0.47 -17.58
C ALA A 371 -13.53 0.42 -18.11
N ASP A 372 -14.39 -0.13 -18.98
CA ASP A 372 -15.51 0.62 -19.59
C ASP A 372 -16.46 1.22 -18.55
N ASP A 373 -16.60 0.56 -17.39
CA ASP A 373 -17.43 0.97 -16.25
C ASP A 373 -16.62 1.46 -15.05
N SER A 374 -15.32 1.74 -15.23
CA SER A 374 -14.46 2.20 -14.12
C SER A 374 -14.93 3.52 -13.48
N PRO A 375 -14.61 3.78 -12.20
CA PRO A 375 -15.04 5.00 -11.51
C PRO A 375 -14.61 6.28 -12.22
N LEU A 376 -15.52 7.25 -12.30
CA LEU A 376 -15.37 8.49 -13.04
C LEU A 376 -15.55 9.69 -12.12
N LEU A 377 -14.61 10.64 -12.17
CA LEU A 377 -14.82 11.98 -11.62
C LEU A 377 -14.83 12.99 -12.75
N ASN A 378 -15.91 13.77 -12.86
CA ASN A 378 -16.11 14.71 -13.97
C ASN A 378 -15.94 14.03 -15.35
N ASN A 379 -16.48 12.81 -15.50
CA ASN A 379 -16.35 11.96 -16.69
C ASN A 379 -14.89 11.58 -17.05
N LEU A 380 -13.95 11.66 -16.10
CA LEU A 380 -12.57 11.24 -16.29
C LEU A 380 -12.30 9.96 -15.49
N PRO A 381 -11.89 8.85 -16.13
CA PRO A 381 -11.40 7.68 -15.43
C PRO A 381 -10.00 7.95 -14.85
N ILE A 382 -9.63 7.14 -13.84
CA ILE A 382 -8.36 7.29 -13.10
C ILE A 382 -7.15 7.34 -14.04
N ALA A 383 -7.05 6.42 -15.00
CA ALA A 383 -5.91 6.35 -15.91
C ALA A 383 -5.72 7.63 -16.74
N VAL A 384 -6.82 8.20 -17.25
CA VAL A 384 -6.79 9.42 -18.07
C VAL A 384 -6.46 10.63 -17.21
N ALA A 385 -7.01 10.71 -16.01
CA ALA A 385 -6.70 11.79 -15.06
C ALA A 385 -5.21 11.83 -14.72
N ILE A 386 -4.62 10.68 -14.36
CA ILE A 386 -3.19 10.58 -14.04
C ILE A 386 -2.31 10.82 -15.27
N GLY A 387 -2.68 10.28 -16.44
CA GLY A 387 -1.98 10.53 -17.69
C GLY A 387 -1.98 12.01 -18.07
N ASN A 388 -3.14 12.67 -17.99
CA ASN A 388 -3.28 14.09 -18.28
C ASN A 388 -2.41 14.95 -17.37
N TRP A 389 -2.39 14.65 -16.08
CA TRP A 389 -1.51 15.33 -15.14
C TRP A 389 -0.04 15.03 -15.40
N PHE A 390 0.33 13.76 -15.61
CA PHE A 390 1.73 13.37 -15.77
C PHE A 390 2.36 14.05 -16.99
N PHE A 391 1.66 14.03 -18.13
CA PHE A 391 2.13 14.63 -19.38
C PHE A 391 1.86 16.13 -19.51
N ASP A 392 1.38 16.79 -18.44
CA ASP A 392 1.07 18.23 -18.43
C ASP A 392 -0.01 18.61 -19.45
N ARG A 393 -0.91 17.68 -19.81
CA ARG A 393 -2.06 17.95 -20.68
C ARG A 393 -3.15 18.72 -19.96
N GLN A 394 -3.30 18.53 -18.64
CA GLN A 394 -4.30 19.19 -17.82
C GLN A 394 -3.86 19.27 -16.35
N VAL A 395 -4.24 20.36 -15.66
CA VAL A 395 -4.24 20.40 -14.18
C VAL A 395 -5.43 19.59 -13.66
N VAL A 396 -5.17 18.57 -12.86
CA VAL A 396 -6.21 17.65 -12.38
C VAL A 396 -6.37 17.80 -10.86
N LYS A 397 -7.50 18.37 -10.45
CA LYS A 397 -7.92 18.55 -9.05
C LYS A 397 -9.31 17.95 -8.83
N ALA A 398 -9.47 16.67 -9.14
CA ALA A 398 -10.75 15.99 -9.04
C ALA A 398 -11.02 15.59 -7.59
N ILE A 399 -12.04 16.19 -6.98
CA ILE A 399 -12.56 15.82 -5.67
C ILE A 399 -14.05 15.58 -5.84
N ASP A 400 -14.48 14.39 -5.46
CA ASP A 400 -15.86 13.95 -5.59
C ASP A 400 -16.76 14.52 -4.50
N CYS A 401 -18.07 14.39 -4.68
CA CYS A 401 -19.07 14.71 -3.67
C CYS A 401 -19.02 13.74 -2.47
N ALA A 402 -19.89 13.95 -1.49
CA ALA A 402 -20.03 13.05 -0.35
C ALA A 402 -20.86 11.82 -0.76
N TYR A 403 -20.48 10.62 -0.28
CA TYR A 403 -21.28 9.40 -0.46
C TYR A 403 -22.74 9.66 -0.02
N PRO A 404 -23.75 9.17 -0.76
CA PRO A 404 -23.70 8.16 -1.83
C PRO A 404 -23.83 8.72 -3.25
N CYS A 405 -23.23 9.86 -3.56
CA CYS A 405 -23.50 10.53 -4.84
C CYS A 405 -22.89 9.85 -6.08
N ASP A 406 -21.73 9.20 -5.96
CA ASP A 406 -21.04 8.59 -7.11
C ASP A 406 -21.50 7.14 -7.33
N ASN A 407 -22.25 6.96 -8.41
CA ASN A 407 -22.79 5.67 -8.82
C ASN A 407 -21.85 4.87 -9.73
N THR A 408 -20.66 5.39 -10.05
CA THR A 408 -19.62 4.71 -10.84
C THR A 408 -18.64 3.94 -9.96
N CYS A 409 -18.77 4.05 -8.64
CA CYS A 409 -17.85 3.44 -7.69
C CYS A 409 -17.88 1.91 -7.67
N HIS A 410 -16.70 1.30 -7.83
CA HIS A 410 -16.49 -0.12 -7.57
C HIS A 410 -16.08 -0.33 -6.11
N ASN A 411 -17.09 -0.32 -5.23
CA ASN A 411 -16.90 -0.45 -3.79
C ASN A 411 -16.45 -1.86 -3.38
N LEU A 412 -15.52 -1.94 -2.43
CA LEU A 412 -15.12 -3.19 -1.82
C LEU A 412 -16.24 -3.69 -0.87
N VAL A 413 -16.58 -4.97 -1.03
CA VAL A 413 -17.50 -5.71 -0.15
C VAL A 413 -16.75 -6.92 0.37
N PHE A 414 -16.68 -7.04 1.68
CA PHE A 414 -15.98 -8.10 2.40
C PHE A 414 -17.01 -9.13 2.86
N LYS A 415 -16.69 -10.41 2.66
CA LYS A 415 -17.55 -11.54 3.03
C LYS A 415 -17.15 -12.11 4.38
#